data_AF-A0A8B7DD47-F1
#
_entry.id   AF-A0A8B7DD47-F1
#
_cell.length_a   1.000
_cell.length_b   1.000
_cell.length_c   1.000
_cell.angle_alpha   90.00
_cell.angle_beta   90.00
_cell.angle_gamma   90.00
#
_symmetry.space_group_name_H-M   'P 1'
#
loop_
_entity.id
_entity.type
_entity.pdbx_description
1 polymer ?
#
loop_
_entity_poly.entity_id
_entity_poly.type
_entity_poly.pdbx_seq_one_letter_code
_entity_poly.pdbx_strand_id
1 'polypeptide(L)'
;MDLYTSFKTNATLTYNSNSIIKRDNNALKESYSRGVCWDQVESWIYACMNLYVTTQKTACYFSNSFGEKWTNLDLRVGSVLGHHILTRDLYVIHRNQKTYLMYHKEYKKWLAISVNEFEKNISKNLNFSACLRLEGTYEQIFTSSTSTTQQWMGNEDGLFFRKSVNDTWIQRFKWKG
;
A
#
# COMPACT_ATOMS: atom_id res chain seq x y z
N MET A 1 2.47 -20.04 5.14
CA MET A 1 1.17 -19.64 4.54
C MET A 1 0.55 -18.78 5.62
N ASP A 2 0.75 -17.47 5.50
CA ASP A 2 0.67 -16.58 6.67
C ASP A 2 -0.69 -15.88 6.68
N LEU A 3 -1.43 -16.09 7.78
CA LEU A 3 -2.75 -15.51 8.02
C LEU A 3 -2.59 -14.15 8.69
N TYR A 4 -2.96 -13.09 7.98
CA TYR A 4 -3.06 -11.73 8.53
C TYR A 4 -4.51 -11.49 8.95
N THR A 5 -4.71 -10.96 10.17
CA THR A 5 -6.03 -10.69 10.72
C THR A 5 -6.29 -9.19 10.71
N SER A 6 -7.19 -8.72 9.86
CA SER A 6 -7.67 -7.33 9.88
C SER A 6 -8.83 -7.19 10.86
N PHE A 7 -8.72 -6.29 11.84
CA PHE A 7 -9.84 -5.91 12.71
C PHE A 7 -10.47 -4.63 12.17
N LYS A 8 -11.80 -4.64 11.97
CA LYS A 8 -12.59 -3.45 11.64
C LYS A 8 -13.36 -3.02 12.88
N THR A 9 -13.01 -1.88 13.45
CA THR A 9 -13.81 -1.21 14.48
C THR A 9 -14.83 -0.32 13.78
N ASN A 10 -16.11 -0.65 13.87
CA ASN A 10 -17.19 0.14 13.27
C ASN A 10 -17.52 1.33 14.17
N ALA A 11 -16.99 2.51 13.81
CA ALA A 11 -17.57 3.78 14.24
C ALA A 11 -18.51 4.26 13.12
N THR A 12 -19.82 4.24 13.37
CA THR A 12 -20.82 4.81 12.44
C THR A 12 -20.81 6.33 12.56
N LEU A 13 -19.93 6.97 11.79
CA LEU A 13 -20.07 8.36 11.39
C LEU A 13 -20.39 8.36 9.89
N THR A 14 -21.58 8.84 9.53
CA THR A 14 -21.99 9.09 8.15
C THR A 14 -21.18 10.27 7.60
N TYR A 15 -19.93 10.01 7.23
CA TYR A 15 -19.15 10.93 6.44
C TYR A 15 -19.37 10.61 4.98
N ASN A 16 -19.82 11.61 4.22
CA ASN A 16 -19.97 11.53 2.78
C ASN A 16 -18.56 11.58 2.15
N SER A 17 -17.76 10.53 2.33
CA SER A 17 -16.45 10.42 1.70
C SER A 17 -16.67 10.07 0.23
N ASN A 18 -17.06 11.06 -0.58
CA ASN A 18 -16.82 10.98 -2.02
C ASN A 18 -15.33 10.66 -2.16
N SER A 19 -15.00 9.45 -2.61
CA SER A 19 -13.62 9.15 -3.00
C SER A 19 -13.22 10.23 -4.01
N ILE A 20 -12.25 11.07 -3.67
CA ILE A 20 -11.84 12.21 -4.52
C ILE A 20 -11.39 11.72 -5.91
N ILE A 21 -11.05 10.43 -6.04
CA ILE A 21 -10.64 9.78 -7.28
C ILE A 21 -11.79 8.92 -7.83
N LYS A 22 -12.21 9.19 -9.08
CA LYS A 22 -12.97 8.20 -9.85
C LYS A 22 -12.01 7.13 -10.35
N ARG A 23 -12.19 5.90 -9.88
CA ARG A 23 -11.55 4.72 -10.45
C ARG A 23 -11.88 4.66 -11.95
N ASP A 24 -10.88 4.47 -12.79
CA ASP A 24 -11.12 4.28 -14.22
C ASP A 24 -11.93 2.99 -14.44
N ASN A 25 -12.86 2.99 -15.40
CA ASN A 25 -13.69 1.83 -15.70
C ASN A 25 -12.88 0.59 -16.11
N ASN A 26 -11.67 0.81 -16.64
CA ASN A 26 -10.73 -0.24 -17.04
C ASN A 26 -9.56 -0.38 -16.04
N ALA A 27 -9.68 0.17 -14.83
CA ALA A 27 -8.66 0.03 -13.81
C ALA A 27 -8.47 -1.44 -13.41
N LEU A 28 -7.21 -1.84 -13.22
CA LEU A 28 -6.85 -3.15 -12.68
C LEU A 28 -7.52 -3.37 -11.32
N LYS A 29 -7.94 -4.60 -11.04
CA LYS A 29 -8.75 -4.95 -9.85
C LYS A 29 -8.03 -4.65 -8.54
N GLU A 30 -6.71 -4.69 -8.54
CA GLU A 30 -5.83 -4.41 -7.41
C GLU A 30 -5.50 -2.93 -7.23
N SER A 31 -5.89 -2.07 -8.18
CA SER A 31 -5.71 -0.63 -8.03
C SER A 31 -6.58 -0.11 -6.88
N TYR A 32 -6.00 0.77 -6.08
CA TYR A 32 -6.64 1.41 -4.93
C TYR A 32 -6.25 2.89 -4.85
N SER A 33 -7.13 3.69 -4.27
CA SER A 33 -6.99 5.11 -3.99
C SER A 33 -5.99 5.35 -2.86
N ARG A 34 -6.16 4.63 -1.76
CA ARG A 34 -5.28 4.69 -0.58
C ARG A 34 -4.95 3.30 -0.10
N GLY A 35 -3.72 3.09 0.29
CA GLY A 35 -3.31 1.81 0.82
C GLY A 35 -1.91 1.82 1.37
N VAL A 36 -1.62 0.76 2.11
CA VAL A 36 -0.34 0.53 2.75
C VAL A 36 0.13 -0.88 2.43
N CYS A 37 1.42 -1.06 2.20
CA CYS A 37 2.03 -2.38 2.07
C CYS A 37 3.25 -2.46 2.98
N TRP A 38 3.34 -3.49 3.80
CA TRP A 38 4.47 -3.69 4.70
C TRP A 38 5.30 -4.89 4.24
N ASP A 39 6.54 -4.61 3.89
CA ASP A 39 7.55 -5.64 3.73
C ASP A 39 8.32 -5.83 5.02
N GLN A 40 8.06 -6.93 5.71
CA GLN A 40 8.70 -7.24 6.99
C GLN A 40 10.16 -7.64 6.83
N VAL A 41 10.52 -8.27 5.70
CA VAL A 41 11.87 -8.79 5.47
C VAL A 41 12.87 -7.64 5.47
N GLU A 42 12.57 -6.57 4.73
CA GLU A 42 13.40 -5.38 4.63
C GLU A 42 12.97 -4.27 5.61
N SER A 43 11.93 -4.51 6.40
CA SER A 43 11.28 -3.52 7.27
C SER A 43 10.84 -2.24 6.53
N TRP A 44 10.40 -2.39 5.28
CA TRP A 44 9.91 -1.27 4.47
C TRP A 44 8.39 -1.16 4.56
N ILE A 45 7.89 0.03 4.85
CA ILE A 45 6.46 0.35 4.78
C ILE A 45 6.24 1.28 3.59
N TYR A 46 5.27 0.95 2.76
CA TYR A 46 4.83 1.77 1.62
C TYR A 46 3.48 2.39 1.95
N ALA A 47 3.33 3.68 1.72
CA ALA A 47 2.04 4.38 1.82
C ALA A 47 1.73 5.04 0.48
N CYS A 48 0.58 4.70 -0.09
CA CYS A 48 0.15 5.20 -1.39
C CYS A 48 -1.14 6.01 -1.26
N MET A 49 -1.13 7.14 -1.93
CA MET A 49 -2.19 8.12 -2.07
C MET A 49 -2.32 8.45 -3.54
N ASN A 50 -3.05 7.63 -4.28
CA ASN A 50 -3.21 7.78 -5.72
C ASN A 50 -4.22 8.89 -6.07
N LEU A 51 -4.05 10.07 -5.49
CA LEU A 51 -5.02 11.16 -5.51
C LEU A 51 -5.21 11.82 -6.86
N TYR A 52 -4.31 11.61 -7.82
CA TYR A 52 -4.45 12.21 -9.13
C TYR A 52 -3.67 11.41 -10.17
N VAL A 53 -4.38 10.71 -11.05
CA VAL A 53 -3.78 10.08 -12.25
C VAL A 53 -3.05 11.12 -13.11
N THR A 54 -3.40 12.40 -13.00
CA THR A 54 -2.93 13.51 -13.87
C THR A 54 -1.92 14.47 -13.23
N THR A 55 -1.61 14.41 -11.93
CA THR A 55 -0.66 15.39 -11.31
C THR A 55 0.81 15.03 -11.51
N GLN A 56 1.72 15.99 -11.47
CA GLN A 56 3.16 15.68 -11.41
C GLN A 56 3.67 15.41 -9.98
N LYS A 57 2.78 15.04 -9.05
CA LYS A 57 3.15 14.72 -7.66
C LYS A 57 3.28 13.21 -7.51
N THR A 58 4.27 12.78 -6.74
CA THR A 58 4.41 11.37 -6.33
C THR A 58 3.18 10.94 -5.53
N ALA A 59 2.62 9.77 -5.86
CA ALA A 59 1.49 9.18 -5.15
C ALA A 59 1.92 8.25 -4.02
N CYS A 60 3.06 7.58 -4.15
CA CYS A 60 3.52 6.58 -3.20
C CYS A 60 4.82 6.98 -2.52
N TYR A 61 4.93 6.67 -1.24
CA TYR A 61 6.07 6.95 -0.40
C TYR A 61 6.48 5.66 0.29
N PHE A 62 7.75 5.56 0.68
CA PHE A 62 8.24 4.44 1.48
C PHE A 62 9.08 4.92 2.64
N SER A 63 9.15 4.09 3.68
CA SER A 63 9.95 4.32 4.87
C SER A 63 10.58 3.00 5.32
N ASN A 64 11.84 3.05 5.75
CA ASN A 64 12.53 1.96 6.46
C ASN A 64 12.79 2.31 7.95
N SER A 65 12.12 3.35 8.47
CA SER A 65 12.29 3.88 9.83
C SER A 65 10.97 3.89 10.61
N PHE A 66 10.12 2.87 10.39
CA PHE A 66 8.78 2.78 11.00
C PHE A 66 7.93 4.06 10.82
N GLY A 67 8.10 4.73 9.69
CA GLY A 67 7.34 5.91 9.29
C GLY A 67 7.84 7.22 9.91
N GLU A 68 9.03 7.24 10.52
CA GLU A 68 9.66 8.49 10.99
C GLU A 68 10.15 9.37 9.84
N LYS A 69 10.66 8.74 8.78
CA LYS A 69 11.13 9.42 7.57
C LYS A 69 10.57 8.75 6.34
N TRP A 70 9.97 9.54 5.46
CA TRP A 70 9.37 9.08 4.21
C TRP A 70 10.15 9.58 3.01
N THR A 71 10.37 8.69 2.06
CA THR A 71 11.01 8.97 0.78
C THR A 71 10.00 8.79 -0.34
N ASN A 72 10.05 9.67 -1.34
CA ASN A 72 9.21 9.58 -2.53
C ASN A 72 9.57 8.32 -3.32
N LEU A 73 8.56 7.53 -3.71
CA LEU A 73 8.71 6.52 -4.74
C LEU A 73 8.66 7.19 -6.13
N ASP A 74 8.94 6.41 -7.17
CA ASP A 74 8.89 6.88 -8.56
C ASP A 74 7.50 7.43 -8.90
N LEU A 75 7.47 8.55 -9.64
CA LEU A 75 6.25 9.30 -9.99
C LEU A 75 5.27 8.50 -10.85
N ARG A 76 5.72 7.42 -11.49
CA ARG A 76 4.90 6.47 -12.23
C ARG A 76 4.06 5.56 -11.35
N VAL A 77 4.42 5.38 -10.08
CA VAL A 77 3.76 4.42 -9.20
C VAL A 77 2.46 5.01 -8.65
N GLY A 78 1.36 4.28 -8.85
CA GLY A 78 0.03 4.63 -8.32
C GLY A 78 -0.38 3.78 -7.11
N SER A 79 -0.12 2.47 -7.16
CA SER A 79 -0.46 1.54 -6.07
C SER A 79 0.64 0.50 -5.93
N VAL A 80 1.08 0.19 -4.71
CA VAL A 80 2.03 -0.89 -4.46
C VAL A 80 1.29 -2.21 -4.28
N LEU A 81 1.80 -3.28 -4.89
CA LEU A 81 1.27 -4.65 -4.76
C LEU A 81 2.12 -5.53 -3.84
N GLY A 82 3.36 -5.11 -3.56
CA GLY A 82 4.30 -5.81 -2.70
C GLY A 82 5.51 -6.36 -3.46
N HIS A 83 6.35 -7.10 -2.74
CA HIS A 83 7.51 -7.75 -3.33
C HIS A 83 7.20 -9.19 -3.71
N HIS A 84 7.82 -9.66 -4.80
CA HIS A 84 7.84 -11.08 -5.12
C HIS A 84 8.55 -11.85 -4.01
N ILE A 85 7.94 -12.96 -3.57
CA ILE A 85 8.41 -13.73 -2.40
C ILE A 85 9.87 -14.20 -2.59
N LEU A 86 10.22 -14.67 -3.79
CA LEU A 86 11.57 -15.18 -4.13
C LEU A 86 12.54 -14.09 -4.62
N THR A 87 12.28 -13.46 -5.78
CA THR A 87 13.22 -12.50 -6.39
C THR A 87 13.33 -11.18 -5.65
N ARG A 88 12.36 -10.88 -4.78
CA ARG A 88 12.24 -9.63 -4.03
C ARG A 88 12.07 -8.39 -4.93
N ASP A 89 11.74 -8.54 -6.21
CA ASP A 89 11.40 -7.41 -7.07
C ASP A 89 10.09 -6.77 -6.62
N LEU A 90 9.99 -5.45 -6.74
CA LEU A 90 8.82 -4.69 -6.31
C LEU A 90 7.80 -4.61 -7.46
N TYR A 91 6.58 -5.04 -7.20
CA TYR A 91 5.47 -5.00 -8.13
C TYR A 91 4.48 -3.91 -7.73
N VAL A 92 4.03 -3.15 -8.73
CA VAL A 92 3.16 -2.01 -8.54
C VAL A 92 2.17 -1.88 -9.70
N ILE A 93 1.16 -1.04 -9.51
CA ILE A 93 0.31 -0.55 -10.59
C ILE A 93 0.76 0.88 -10.92
N HIS A 94 0.94 1.13 -12.21
CA HIS A 94 1.20 2.45 -12.74
C HIS A 94 0.06 3.41 -12.39
N ARG A 95 0.36 4.69 -12.23
CA ARG A 95 -0.61 5.76 -11.92
C ARG A 95 -1.81 5.84 -12.86
N ASN A 96 -1.72 5.31 -14.09
CA ASN A 96 -2.84 5.21 -15.04
C ASN A 96 -3.88 4.14 -14.63
N GLN A 97 -3.65 3.41 -13.55
CA GLN A 97 -4.49 2.34 -12.99
C GLN A 97 -4.62 1.10 -13.89
N LYS A 98 -3.98 1.06 -15.07
CA LYS A 98 -4.21 0.05 -16.14
C LYS A 98 -3.00 -0.84 -16.42
N THR A 99 -1.84 -0.50 -15.90
CA THR A 99 -0.57 -1.15 -16.25
C THR A 99 0.13 -1.64 -15.01
N TYR A 100 0.49 -2.93 -14.97
CA TYR A 100 1.41 -3.46 -13.97
C TYR A 100 2.84 -3.05 -14.30
N LEU A 101 3.62 -2.71 -13.29
CA LEU A 101 5.06 -2.49 -13.42
C LEU A 101 5.80 -3.34 -12.41
N MET A 102 7.03 -3.71 -12.76
CA MET A 102 8.00 -4.27 -11.84
C MET A 102 9.27 -3.42 -11.86
N TYR A 103 9.83 -3.17 -10.68
CA TYR A 103 11.14 -2.56 -10.56
C TYR A 103 12.20 -3.66 -10.56
N HIS A 104 12.98 -3.72 -11.63
CA HIS A 104 14.06 -4.68 -11.78
C HIS A 104 15.31 -4.15 -11.09
N LYS A 105 15.75 -4.81 -10.01
CA LYS A 105 16.84 -4.30 -9.16
C LYS A 105 18.17 -4.13 -9.90
N GLU A 106 18.54 -5.10 -10.72
CA GLU A 106 19.82 -5.08 -11.45
C GLU A 106 19.90 -3.95 -12.48
N TYR A 107 18.86 -3.81 -13.32
CA TYR A 107 18.80 -2.75 -14.33
C TYR A 107 18.41 -1.39 -13.77
N LYS A 108 17.92 -1.32 -12.54
CA LYS A 108 17.41 -0.11 -11.87
C LYS A 108 16.34 0.60 -12.71
N LYS A 109 15.43 -0.19 -13.30
CA LYS A 109 14.41 0.29 -14.24
C LYS A 109 13.06 -0.31 -13.91
N TRP A 110 12.03 0.46 -14.23
CA TRP A 110 10.64 -0.01 -14.24
C TRP A 110 10.32 -0.66 -15.58
N LEU A 111 9.84 -1.90 -15.54
CA LEU A 111 9.42 -2.67 -16.70
C LEU A 111 7.91 -2.84 -16.67
N ALA A 112 7.25 -2.62 -17.81
CA ALA A 112 5.83 -2.88 -17.95
C ALA A 112 5.56 -4.38 -18.05
N ILE A 113 4.50 -4.85 -17.39
CA ILE A 113 4.12 -6.24 -17.36
C ILE A 113 2.73 -6.38 -17.99
N SER A 114 2.58 -7.37 -18.88
CA SER A 114 1.27 -7.70 -19.45
C SER A 114 0.34 -8.29 -18.39
N VAL A 115 -0.97 -8.08 -18.55
CA VAL A 115 -1.98 -8.65 -17.63
C VAL A 115 -1.85 -10.18 -17.55
N ASN A 116 -1.68 -10.84 -18.70
CA ASN A 116 -1.55 -12.31 -18.76
C ASN A 116 -0.31 -12.82 -18.00
N GLU A 117 0.83 -12.12 -18.10
CA GLU A 117 2.04 -12.48 -17.34
C GLU A 117 1.82 -12.29 -15.84
N PHE A 118 1.20 -11.17 -15.46
CA PHE A 118 0.89 -10.90 -14.06
C PHE A 118 0.00 -12.00 -13.45
N GLU A 119 -1.08 -12.35 -14.12
CA GLU A 119 -2.06 -13.31 -13.62
C GLU A 119 -1.47 -14.72 -13.51
N LYS A 120 -0.75 -15.21 -14.53
CA LYS A 120 -0.26 -16.59 -14.58
C LYS A 120 0.97 -16.83 -13.70
N ASN A 121 1.88 -15.85 -13.63
CA ASN A 121 3.22 -16.08 -13.11
C ASN A 121 3.54 -15.27 -11.86
N ILE A 122 3.03 -14.04 -11.74
CA ILE A 122 3.44 -13.12 -10.68
C ILE A 122 2.47 -13.14 -9.50
N SER A 123 1.17 -13.10 -9.75
CA SER A 123 0.15 -12.89 -8.70
C SER A 123 0.25 -13.91 -7.55
N LYS A 124 0.48 -15.18 -7.87
CA LYS A 124 0.68 -16.28 -6.91
C LYS A 124 1.94 -16.15 -6.04
N ASN A 125 2.88 -15.32 -6.47
CA ASN A 125 4.15 -15.07 -5.79
C ASN A 125 4.16 -13.72 -5.05
N LEU A 126 3.00 -13.05 -4.93
CA LEU A 126 2.83 -11.85 -4.13
C LEU A 126 2.06 -12.18 -2.85
N ASN A 127 2.52 -11.60 -1.75
CA ASN A 127 1.82 -11.68 -0.49
C ASN A 127 0.84 -10.51 -0.36
N PHE A 128 -0.35 -10.63 -0.97
CA PHE A 128 -1.33 -9.54 -0.96
C PHE A 128 -1.86 -9.22 0.44
N SER A 129 -1.81 -10.15 1.38
CA SER A 129 -2.20 -9.89 2.77
C SER A 129 -1.18 -9.01 3.49
N ALA A 130 0.03 -8.81 2.93
CA ALA A 130 0.97 -7.79 3.40
C ALA A 130 0.54 -6.35 3.06
N CYS A 131 -0.54 -6.19 2.28
CA CYS A 131 -1.08 -4.91 1.85
C CYS A 131 -2.52 -4.72 2.33
N LEU A 132 -2.83 -3.52 2.82
CA LEU A 132 -4.20 -3.10 3.12
C LEU A 132 -4.65 -1.98 2.19
N ARG A 133 -5.88 -2.11 1.71
CA ARG A 133 -6.58 -1.07 0.96
C ARG A 133 -7.42 -0.26 1.93
N LEU A 134 -7.14 1.04 2.02
CA LEU A 134 -7.76 1.97 2.97
C LEU A 134 -8.83 2.81 2.26
N GLU A 135 -9.73 2.10 1.56
CA GLU A 135 -10.90 2.69 0.92
C GLU A 135 -12.01 2.87 1.97
N GLY A 136 -12.41 4.11 2.23
CA GLY A 136 -13.38 4.46 3.29
C GLY A 136 -12.75 5.12 4.52
N THR A 137 -13.54 5.28 5.57
CA THR A 137 -13.18 6.09 6.75
C THR A 137 -12.85 5.29 8.01
N TYR A 138 -13.18 4.01 8.02
CA TYR A 138 -13.02 3.14 9.19
C TYR A 138 -11.57 2.77 9.47
N GLU A 139 -11.28 2.51 10.74
CA GLU A 139 -9.98 2.04 11.18
C GLU A 139 -9.72 0.61 10.72
N GLN A 140 -8.53 0.40 10.17
CA GLN A 140 -8.02 -0.91 9.80
C GLN A 140 -6.68 -1.13 10.47
N ILE A 141 -6.65 -2.04 11.44
CA ILE A 141 -5.42 -2.44 12.10
C ILE A 141 -4.77 -3.56 11.31
N PHE A 142 -3.48 -3.37 11.06
CA PHE A 142 -2.59 -4.29 10.40
C PHE A 142 -1.53 -4.77 11.38
N THR A 143 -1.54 -6.07 11.64
CA THR A 143 -0.59 -6.72 12.53
C THR A 143 0.29 -7.68 11.75
N SER A 144 1.55 -7.83 12.18
CA SER A 144 2.35 -8.95 11.72
C SER A 144 1.95 -10.21 12.48
N SER A 145 1.86 -11.35 11.78
CA SER A 145 1.79 -12.66 12.43
C SER A 145 3.09 -13.05 13.15
N THR A 146 4.23 -12.48 12.74
CA THR A 146 5.58 -12.80 13.27
C THR A 146 6.05 -11.85 14.38
N SER A 147 5.48 -10.66 14.47
CA SER A 147 5.73 -9.68 15.52
C SER A 147 4.39 -9.23 16.09
N THR A 148 4.01 -9.80 17.22
CA THR A 148 2.76 -9.47 17.92
C THR A 148 2.75 -8.06 18.52
N THR A 149 3.89 -7.37 18.51
CA THR A 149 4.05 -6.09 19.18
C THR A 149 3.84 -4.92 18.24
N GLN A 150 4.45 -4.94 17.05
CA GLN A 150 4.38 -3.82 16.11
C GLN A 150 3.10 -3.84 15.30
N GLN A 151 2.40 -2.71 15.27
CA GLN A 151 1.13 -2.60 14.60
C GLN A 151 1.04 -1.29 13.83
N TRP A 152 0.35 -1.37 12.69
CA TRP A 152 -0.03 -0.23 11.88
C TRP A 152 -1.55 -0.08 11.93
N MET A 153 -2.05 1.15 11.94
CA MET A 153 -3.48 1.44 11.79
C MET A 153 -3.64 2.49 10.70
N GLY A 154 -4.52 2.21 9.75
CA GLY A 154 -4.93 3.18 8.73
C GLY A 154 -6.39 3.57 8.93
N ASN A 155 -6.69 4.86 8.81
CA ASN A 155 -8.05 5.41 8.84
C ASN A 155 -8.17 6.61 7.87
N GLU A 156 -9.19 7.46 8.00
CA GLU A 156 -9.36 8.65 7.15
C GLU A 156 -8.35 9.79 7.36
N ASP A 157 -7.68 9.83 8.52
CA ASP A 157 -6.74 10.90 8.89
C ASP A 157 -5.30 10.57 8.48
N GLY A 158 -4.94 9.29 8.52
CA GLY A 158 -3.57 8.91 8.22
C GLY A 158 -3.23 7.43 8.44
N LEU A 159 -1.93 7.21 8.51
CA LEU A 159 -1.30 5.97 8.93
C LEU A 159 -0.63 6.20 10.28
N PHE A 160 -0.92 5.32 11.22
CA PHE A 160 -0.46 5.35 12.59
C PHE A 160 0.34 4.09 12.90
N PHE A 161 1.32 4.23 13.78
CA PHE A 161 2.18 3.15 14.23
C PHE A 161 2.20 3.08 15.75
N ARG A 162 2.28 1.87 16.28
CA ARG A 162 2.65 1.63 17.67
C ARG A 162 3.58 0.43 17.77
N LYS A 163 4.51 0.48 18.71
CA LYS A 163 5.54 -0.56 18.88
C LYS A 163 5.03 -1.78 19.66
N SER A 164 4.04 -1.57 20.53
CA SER A 164 3.40 -2.59 21.36
C SER A 164 1.89 -2.37 21.42
N VAL A 165 1.12 -3.41 21.72
CA VAL A 165 -0.37 -3.35 21.79
C VAL A 165 -0.87 -2.34 22.83
N ASN A 166 -0.09 -2.09 23.88
CA ASN A 166 -0.44 -1.17 24.96
C ASN A 166 0.09 0.26 24.73
N ASP A 167 0.90 0.47 23.69
CA ASP A 167 1.43 1.80 23.38
C ASP A 167 0.36 2.66 22.70
N THR A 168 0.49 3.98 22.85
CA THR A 168 -0.35 4.94 22.13
C THR A 168 -0.04 4.93 20.64
N TRP A 169 -1.07 5.19 19.83
CA TRP A 169 -0.90 5.36 18.39
C TRP A 169 -0.16 6.67 18.09
N ILE A 170 0.90 6.57 17.29
CA ILE A 170 1.65 7.73 16.81
C ILE A 170 1.36 7.89 15.31
N GLN A 171 0.85 9.04 14.89
CA GLN A 171 0.66 9.32 13.47
C GLN A 171 2.03 9.41 12.78
N ARG A 172 2.21 8.58 11.74
CA ARG A 172 3.45 8.54 10.95
C ARG A 172 3.29 9.11 9.56
N PHE A 173 2.07 9.10 9.03
CA PHE A 173 1.77 9.63 7.71
C PHE A 173 0.39 10.27 7.74
N LYS A 174 0.27 11.47 7.17
CA LYS A 174 -1.02 12.18 7.05
C LYS A 174 -1.49 12.09 5.60
N TRP A 175 -2.75 11.71 5.40
CA TRP A 175 -3.34 11.80 4.08
C TRP A 175 -3.48 13.28 3.71
N LYS A 176 -2.90 13.71 2.58
CA LYS A 176 -3.19 15.02 2.01
C LYS A 176 -4.62 15.01 1.45
N GLY A 177 -5.51 15.82 2.02
CA GLY A 177 -6.79 16.17 1.42
C GLY A 177 -6.60 17.09 0.21
#